data_AF-A0A3B9G1J9-F1
#
_entry.id   AF-A0A3B9G1J9-F1
#
_cell.length_a   1.000
_cell.length_b   1.000
_cell.length_c   1.000
_cell.angle_alpha   90.00
_cell.angle_beta   90.00
_cell.angle_gamma   90.00
#
_symmetry.space_group_name_H-M   'P 1'
#
loop_
_entity.id
_entity.type
_entity.pdbx_description
1 polymer ?
#
loop_
_entity_poly.entity_id
_entity_poly.type
_entity_poly.pdbx_seq_one_letter_code
_entity_poly.pdbx_strand_id
1 'polypeptide(L)'
;LEEWYQGADVPSTAQLNSQMYPLLIDSNLGVRRQFSIYDIAGEMFDGITADSEVEQHQFTYCDGLLLLLDPFSSGLLRKNRLSTGENMSDFSDMPIEDVVNNFINYLVRIGRAKVNVRCQIPTSVIIAKADVREIKREIGPAKIYASMKKDPELYPTYEAARDDLCKQFLINNGLSSAVDNLETQFANLHYFPVSAIGHSPDGTAYEPWGVSDPVDWILPLADKKLADIINPPVIENK
;
A
#
# COMPACT_ATOMS: atom_id res chain seq x y z
N LEU A 1 -13.92 12.17 -8.66
CA LEU A 1 -13.00 12.58 -7.58
C LEU A 1 -13.76 13.33 -6.49
N GLU A 2 -14.27 14.53 -6.74
CA GLU A 2 -15.00 15.28 -5.69
C GLU A 2 -16.27 14.57 -5.23
N GLU A 3 -17.07 14.03 -6.15
CA GLU A 3 -18.26 13.23 -5.82
C GLU A 3 -17.93 11.97 -4.98
N TRP A 4 -16.81 11.30 -5.27
CA TRP A 4 -16.35 10.15 -4.49
C TRP A 4 -15.94 10.56 -3.08
N TYR A 5 -15.25 11.69 -2.94
CA TYR A 5 -14.91 12.24 -1.62
C TYR A 5 -16.15 12.62 -0.80
N GLN A 6 -17.25 12.94 -1.47
CA GLN A 6 -18.56 13.19 -0.85
C GLN A 6 -19.35 11.92 -0.53
N GLY A 7 -18.75 10.73 -0.63
CA GLY A 7 -19.37 9.47 -0.24
C GLY A 7 -20.07 8.72 -1.37
N ALA A 8 -19.89 9.11 -2.64
CA ALA A 8 -20.37 8.32 -3.77
C ALA A 8 -19.53 7.05 -3.96
N ASP A 9 -20.19 5.96 -4.39
CA ASP A 9 -19.53 4.69 -4.69
C ASP A 9 -18.48 4.85 -5.80
N VAL A 10 -17.32 4.22 -5.58
CA VAL A 10 -16.23 4.16 -6.57
C VAL A 10 -16.36 2.83 -7.31
N PRO A 11 -16.45 2.82 -8.66
CA PRO A 11 -16.49 1.58 -9.41
C PRO A 11 -15.19 0.80 -9.22
N SER A 12 -15.29 -0.52 -9.12
CA SER A 12 -14.12 -1.39 -9.11
C SER A 12 -13.39 -1.34 -10.45
N THR A 13 -12.05 -1.33 -10.42
CA THR A 13 -11.22 -1.47 -11.61
C THR A 13 -11.40 -2.91 -12.12
N ALA A 14 -12.21 -3.10 -13.17
CA ALA A 14 -12.47 -4.40 -13.80
C ALA A 14 -11.69 -4.58 -15.12
N GLN A 15 -10.73 -3.70 -15.40
CA GLN A 15 -9.99 -3.69 -16.65
C GLN A 15 -8.62 -4.33 -16.45
N LEU A 16 -8.30 -5.31 -17.29
CA LEU A 16 -6.97 -5.92 -17.43
C LEU A 16 -5.89 -4.90 -17.85
N ASN A 17 -6.30 -3.71 -18.31
CA ASN A 17 -5.38 -2.65 -18.67
C ASN A 17 -5.15 -1.73 -17.48
N SER A 18 -3.89 -1.46 -17.19
CA SER A 18 -3.47 -0.45 -16.23
C SER A 18 -4.05 0.94 -16.56
N GLN A 19 -4.52 1.67 -15.55
CA GLN A 19 -4.90 3.07 -15.71
C GLN A 19 -3.80 3.99 -15.19
N MET A 20 -3.34 4.92 -16.04
CA MET A 20 -2.32 5.90 -15.68
C MET A 20 -2.96 7.23 -15.26
N TYR A 21 -2.53 7.76 -14.12
CA TYR A 21 -2.91 9.06 -13.57
C TYR A 21 -1.69 9.99 -13.53
N PRO A 22 -1.45 10.80 -14.57
CA PRO A 22 -0.36 11.77 -14.57
C PRO A 22 -0.74 13.08 -13.88
N LEU A 23 0.21 13.63 -13.12
CA LEU A 23 0.18 14.96 -12.55
C LEU A 23 1.44 15.72 -12.98
N LEU A 24 1.24 16.77 -13.77
CA LEU A 24 2.32 17.66 -14.21
C LEU A 24 2.53 18.75 -13.15
N ILE A 25 3.74 18.82 -12.61
CA ILE A 25 4.13 19.75 -11.57
C ILE A 25 5.03 20.81 -12.20
N ASP A 26 4.48 22.01 -12.33
CA ASP A 26 5.26 23.20 -12.61
C ASP A 26 5.78 23.75 -11.26
N SER A 27 7.10 23.79 -11.12
CA SER A 27 7.75 24.19 -9.87
C SER A 27 8.89 25.15 -10.15
N ASN A 28 9.30 25.89 -9.12
CA ASN A 28 10.44 26.81 -9.20
C ASN A 28 11.80 26.10 -9.37
N LEU A 29 11.85 24.78 -9.55
CA LEU A 29 13.06 24.00 -9.78
C LEU A 29 13.68 24.21 -11.18
N GLY A 30 13.02 24.98 -12.05
CA GLY A 30 13.49 25.27 -13.40
C GLY A 30 13.36 24.10 -14.38
N VAL A 31 12.77 22.98 -13.94
CA VAL A 31 12.47 21.80 -14.77
C VAL A 31 11.12 21.25 -14.34
N ARG A 32 10.21 21.05 -15.30
CA ARG A 32 8.91 20.41 -15.05
C ARG A 32 9.10 18.98 -14.57
N ARG A 33 8.22 18.55 -13.66
CA ARG A 33 8.16 17.16 -13.18
C ARG A 33 6.83 16.55 -13.59
N GLN A 34 6.85 15.26 -13.88
CA GLN A 34 5.64 14.47 -14.06
C GLN A 34 5.65 13.37 -13.01
N PHE A 35 4.65 13.40 -12.13
CA PHE A 35 4.36 12.32 -11.20
C PHE A 35 3.26 11.45 -11.83
N SER A 36 3.43 10.14 -11.91
CA SER A 36 2.44 9.24 -12.53
C SER A 36 2.17 8.05 -11.63
N ILE A 37 0.90 7.77 -11.36
CA ILE A 37 0.47 6.54 -10.69
C ILE A 37 -0.13 5.62 -11.75
N TYR A 38 0.28 4.36 -11.74
CA TYR A 38 -0.31 3.31 -12.55
C TYR A 38 -1.15 2.44 -11.62
N ASP A 39 -2.47 2.49 -11.78
CA ASP A 39 -3.41 1.58 -11.13
C ASP A 39 -3.49 0.31 -11.95
N ILE A 40 -3.21 -0.83 -11.32
CA ILE A 40 -3.12 -2.14 -11.97
C ILE A 40 -4.03 -3.08 -11.19
N ALA A 41 -5.00 -3.63 -11.90
CA ALA A 41 -5.99 -4.51 -11.33
C ALA A 41 -5.34 -5.81 -10.82
N GLY A 42 -5.79 -6.31 -9.66
CA GLY A 42 -5.17 -7.46 -8.98
C GLY A 42 -5.30 -8.76 -9.77
N GLU A 43 -6.38 -8.91 -10.55
CA GLU A 43 -6.66 -10.05 -11.42
C GLU A 43 -5.67 -10.21 -12.57
N MET A 44 -4.85 -9.18 -12.87
CA MET A 44 -3.73 -9.31 -13.80
C MET A 44 -2.69 -10.33 -13.36
N PHE A 45 -2.68 -10.66 -12.07
CA PHE A 45 -1.76 -11.62 -11.49
C PHE A 45 -2.35 -13.02 -11.36
N ASP A 46 -3.51 -13.34 -11.96
CA ASP A 46 -4.20 -14.66 -11.84
C ASP A 46 -3.66 -15.77 -12.77
N GLY A 47 -2.43 -15.63 -13.29
CA GLY A 47 -1.74 -16.67 -14.05
C GLY A 47 -2.27 -16.97 -15.47
N ILE A 48 -3.57 -16.80 -15.74
CA ILE A 48 -4.22 -17.05 -17.05
C ILE A 48 -4.14 -15.84 -17.97
N THR A 49 -4.18 -14.63 -17.41
CA THR A 49 -4.11 -13.33 -18.09
C THR A 49 -2.67 -12.82 -18.24
N ALA A 50 -1.70 -13.50 -17.63
CA ALA A 50 -0.30 -13.09 -17.62
C ALA A 50 0.42 -13.25 -18.98
N ASP A 51 -0.20 -13.95 -19.94
CA ASP A 51 0.31 -14.23 -21.29
C ASP A 51 -0.18 -13.24 -22.36
N SER A 52 -1.09 -12.30 -22.03
CA SER A 52 -1.43 -11.25 -23.00
C SER A 52 -0.30 -10.23 -23.08
N GLU A 53 0.44 -10.28 -24.19
CA GLU A 53 1.55 -9.41 -24.64
C GLU A 53 1.22 -7.89 -24.71
N VAL A 54 0.21 -7.38 -23.99
CA VAL A 54 -0.08 -5.95 -23.95
C VAL A 54 0.92 -5.24 -23.04
N GLU A 55 2.11 -4.98 -23.60
CA GLU A 55 2.97 -3.82 -23.38
C GLU A 55 3.01 -3.25 -21.94
N GLN A 56 3.46 -4.06 -20.98
CA GLN A 56 3.70 -3.58 -19.62
C GLN A 56 5.10 -2.95 -19.44
N HIS A 57 5.47 -2.00 -20.30
CA HIS A 57 6.66 -1.16 -20.13
C HIS A 57 6.58 -0.21 -18.93
N GLN A 58 5.44 -0.17 -18.24
CA GLN A 58 5.13 0.74 -17.14
C GLN A 58 5.99 0.45 -15.90
N PHE A 59 6.23 -0.83 -15.62
CA PHE A 59 7.17 -1.22 -14.56
C PHE A 59 8.62 -1.05 -14.98
N THR A 60 8.94 -0.87 -16.27
CA THR A 60 10.32 -0.62 -16.75
C THR A 60 10.87 0.70 -16.22
N TYR A 61 10.02 1.62 -15.74
CA TYR A 61 10.42 2.91 -15.18
C TYR A 61 9.63 3.34 -13.91
N CYS A 62 9.36 2.43 -12.97
CA CYS A 62 8.83 2.80 -11.66
C CYS A 62 9.95 3.20 -10.67
N ASP A 63 9.73 4.30 -9.94
CA ASP A 63 10.60 4.76 -8.85
C ASP A 63 10.22 4.17 -7.48
N GLY A 64 9.03 3.55 -7.39
CA GLY A 64 8.53 2.91 -6.18
C GLY A 64 7.31 2.04 -6.47
N LEU A 65 6.94 1.21 -5.49
CA LEU A 65 5.82 0.28 -5.56
C LEU A 65 4.84 0.53 -4.40
N LEU A 66 3.55 0.54 -4.71
CA LEU A 66 2.46 0.59 -3.74
C LEU A 66 1.71 -0.74 -3.80
N LEU A 67 1.97 -1.61 -2.83
CA LEU A 67 1.33 -2.94 -2.75
C LEU A 67 0.15 -2.87 -1.79
N LEU A 68 -1.07 -2.84 -2.35
CA LEU A 68 -2.30 -2.78 -1.58
C LEU A 68 -2.72 -4.18 -1.12
N LEU A 69 -2.83 -4.38 0.20
CA LEU A 69 -3.34 -5.59 0.84
C LEU A 69 -4.68 -5.28 1.50
N ASP A 70 -5.74 -5.95 1.05
CA ASP A 70 -7.00 -6.00 1.79
C ASP A 70 -6.96 -7.16 2.79
N PRO A 71 -6.88 -6.88 4.11
CA PRO A 71 -6.71 -7.89 5.15
C PRO A 71 -7.90 -8.86 5.29
N PHE A 72 -9.03 -8.61 4.64
CA PHE A 72 -10.17 -9.53 4.61
C PHE A 72 -10.15 -10.50 3.42
N SER A 73 -9.19 -10.36 2.50
CA SER A 73 -9.05 -11.24 1.33
C SER A 73 -8.51 -12.63 1.68
N SER A 74 -7.77 -12.78 2.78
CA SER A 74 -7.35 -14.09 3.29
C SER A 74 -7.16 -14.09 4.83
N GLY A 75 -6.57 -15.15 5.38
CA GLY A 75 -6.22 -15.23 6.79
C GLY A 75 -7.39 -15.39 7.79
N LEU A 76 -7.11 -15.07 9.06
CA LEU A 76 -8.06 -15.21 10.17
C LEU A 76 -9.21 -14.22 10.10
N LEU A 77 -8.98 -12.99 9.62
CA LEU A 77 -10.03 -11.98 9.48
C LEU A 77 -11.11 -12.43 8.50
N ARG A 78 -10.72 -13.01 7.35
CA ARG A 78 -11.66 -13.65 6.43
C ARG A 78 -12.44 -14.77 7.10
N LYS A 79 -11.76 -15.69 7.79
CA LYS A 79 -12.41 -16.83 8.47
C LYS A 79 -13.42 -16.37 9.53
N ASN A 80 -13.11 -15.31 10.26
CA ASN A 80 -13.98 -14.73 11.29
C ASN A 80 -15.22 -14.03 10.67
N ARG A 81 -15.06 -13.38 9.51
CA ARG A 81 -16.19 -12.80 8.75
C ARG A 81 -17.10 -13.90 8.15
N LEU A 82 -16.50 -14.97 7.62
CA LEU A 82 -17.25 -16.15 7.15
C LEU A 82 -18.06 -16.81 8.26
N SER A 83 -17.49 -16.95 9.46
CA SER A 83 -18.17 -17.60 10.59
C SER A 83 -19.30 -16.76 11.18
N THR A 84 -19.33 -15.45 10.89
CA THR A 84 -20.39 -14.52 11.31
C THR A 84 -21.50 -14.34 10.27
N GLY A 85 -21.38 -14.97 9.09
CA GLY A 85 -22.42 -15.00 8.06
C GLY A 85 -22.54 -13.74 7.21
N GLU A 86 -21.50 -12.90 7.17
CA GLU A 86 -21.49 -11.70 6.34
C GLU A 86 -21.37 -12.03 4.84
N ASN A 87 -21.99 -11.20 4.00
CA ASN A 87 -21.94 -11.35 2.54
C ASN A 87 -20.56 -10.94 2.01
N MET A 88 -19.93 -11.80 1.21
CA MET A 88 -18.53 -11.65 0.81
C MET A 88 -18.35 -11.07 -0.60
N SER A 89 -19.40 -10.51 -1.21
CA SER A 89 -19.36 -9.98 -2.59
C SER A 89 -18.30 -8.89 -2.82
N ASP A 90 -17.86 -8.23 -1.76
CA ASP A 90 -16.99 -7.05 -1.83
C ASP A 90 -15.52 -7.36 -1.46
N PHE A 91 -15.17 -8.64 -1.29
CA PHE A 91 -13.79 -9.07 -1.01
C PHE A 91 -13.13 -9.64 -2.25
N SER A 92 -11.80 -9.49 -2.34
CA SER A 92 -11.02 -10.16 -3.38
C SER A 92 -11.17 -11.69 -3.23
N ASP A 93 -11.31 -12.36 -4.37
CA ASP A 93 -11.32 -13.83 -4.46
C ASP A 93 -9.90 -14.41 -4.42
N MET A 94 -8.86 -13.62 -4.69
CA MET A 94 -7.47 -14.06 -4.67
C MET A 94 -6.85 -13.91 -3.26
N PRO A 95 -6.27 -14.99 -2.70
CA PRO A 95 -5.54 -14.92 -1.43
C PRO A 95 -4.35 -13.96 -1.50
N ILE A 96 -4.08 -13.24 -0.40
CA ILE A 96 -2.96 -12.29 -0.31
C ILE A 96 -1.62 -12.95 -0.63
N GLU A 97 -1.44 -14.19 -0.17
CA GLU A 97 -0.23 -14.97 -0.42
C GLU A 97 0.02 -15.17 -1.93
N ASP A 98 -1.04 -15.45 -2.69
CA ASP A 98 -0.95 -15.66 -4.13
C ASP A 98 -0.68 -14.33 -4.85
N VAL A 99 -1.34 -13.24 -4.44
CA VAL A 99 -1.06 -11.88 -4.95
C VAL A 99 0.42 -11.53 -4.77
N VAL A 100 0.96 -11.73 -3.57
CA VAL A 100 2.38 -11.44 -3.26
C VAL A 100 3.31 -12.30 -4.11
N ASN A 101 3.05 -13.61 -4.20
CA ASN A 101 3.88 -14.53 -4.97
C ASN A 101 3.87 -14.20 -6.46
N ASN A 102 2.70 -13.97 -7.02
CA ASN A 102 2.55 -13.67 -8.45
C ASN A 102 3.16 -12.31 -8.79
N PHE A 103 3.03 -11.32 -7.90
CA PHE A 103 3.69 -10.03 -8.04
C PHE A 103 5.22 -10.14 -8.02
N ILE A 104 5.79 -10.89 -7.07
CA ILE A 104 7.25 -11.11 -7.00
C ILE A 104 7.74 -11.83 -8.27
N ASN A 105 7.05 -12.89 -8.68
CA ASN A 105 7.39 -13.64 -9.90
C ASN A 105 7.31 -12.75 -11.14
N TYR A 106 6.32 -11.87 -11.19
CA TYR A 106 6.18 -10.88 -12.25
C TYR A 106 7.39 -9.93 -12.30
N LEU A 107 7.80 -9.34 -11.17
CA LEU A 107 8.98 -8.46 -11.10
C LEU A 107 10.26 -9.15 -11.54
N VAL A 108 10.42 -10.44 -11.20
CA VAL A 108 11.54 -11.27 -11.67
C VAL A 108 11.47 -11.47 -13.19
N ARG A 109 10.29 -11.80 -13.73
CA ARG A 109 10.06 -12.02 -15.16
C ARG A 109 10.41 -10.80 -16.01
N ILE A 110 10.06 -9.60 -15.55
CA ILE A 110 10.39 -8.35 -16.25
C ILE A 110 11.81 -7.82 -15.94
N GLY A 111 12.63 -8.59 -15.21
CA GLY A 111 14.02 -8.27 -14.91
C GLY A 111 14.23 -7.15 -13.89
N ARG A 112 13.19 -6.73 -13.16
CA ARG A 112 13.24 -5.69 -12.12
C ARG A 112 13.61 -6.23 -10.75
N ALA A 113 13.39 -7.52 -10.53
CA ALA A 113 13.98 -8.29 -9.46
C ALA A 113 14.89 -9.38 -10.06
N LYS A 114 15.86 -9.85 -9.29
CA LYS A 114 16.65 -11.03 -9.66
C LYS A 114 16.44 -12.09 -8.61
N VAL A 115 16.44 -13.35 -9.05
CA VAL A 115 16.42 -14.49 -8.14
C VAL A 115 17.61 -14.38 -7.19
N ASN A 116 17.37 -14.58 -5.89
CA ASN A 116 18.36 -14.48 -4.81
C ASN A 116 19.01 -13.09 -4.61
N VAL A 117 18.44 -12.03 -5.19
CA VAL A 117 18.87 -10.65 -4.93
C VAL A 117 17.66 -9.84 -4.50
N ARG A 118 17.82 -9.10 -3.39
CA ARG A 118 16.77 -8.20 -2.91
C ARG A 118 16.52 -7.07 -3.91
N CYS A 119 15.26 -6.87 -4.27
CA CYS A 119 14.80 -5.75 -5.08
C CYS A 119 15.06 -4.43 -4.33
N GLN A 120 15.65 -3.47 -5.03
CA GLN A 120 16.03 -2.16 -4.48
C GLN A 120 14.95 -1.09 -4.67
N ILE A 121 13.89 -1.40 -5.42
CA ILE A 121 12.78 -0.49 -5.61
C ILE A 121 12.11 -0.30 -4.24
N PRO A 122 11.96 0.94 -3.74
CA PRO A 122 11.21 1.22 -2.52
C PRO A 122 9.78 0.71 -2.63
N THR A 123 9.35 -0.10 -1.67
CA THR A 123 8.03 -0.73 -1.67
C THR A 123 7.27 -0.37 -0.40
N SER A 124 6.10 0.23 -0.57
CA SER A 124 5.13 0.43 0.50
C SER A 124 4.12 -0.71 0.50
N VAL A 125 3.98 -1.40 1.63
CA VAL A 125 2.91 -2.38 1.86
C VAL A 125 1.75 -1.65 2.54
N ILE A 126 0.67 -1.44 1.82
CA ILE A 126 -0.49 -0.69 2.29
C ILE A 126 -1.52 -1.70 2.82
N ILE A 127 -1.83 -1.62 4.12
CA ILE A 127 -2.92 -2.40 4.74
C ILE A 127 -4.19 -1.55 4.66
N ALA A 128 -5.08 -1.90 3.73
CA ALA A 128 -6.30 -1.18 3.46
C ALA A 128 -7.37 -1.38 4.55
N LYS A 129 -8.44 -0.57 4.50
CA LYS A 129 -9.61 -0.67 5.40
C LYS A 129 -9.21 -0.62 6.88
N ALA A 130 -8.12 0.11 7.20
CA ALA A 130 -7.57 0.13 8.55
C ALA A 130 -8.45 0.89 9.55
N ASP A 131 -9.51 1.56 9.09
CA ASP A 131 -10.57 2.15 9.92
C ASP A 131 -11.47 1.12 10.60
N VAL A 132 -11.56 -0.10 10.06
CA VAL A 132 -12.39 -1.17 10.62
C VAL A 132 -11.94 -1.45 12.05
N ARG A 133 -12.90 -1.50 12.98
CA ARG A 133 -12.66 -1.43 14.43
C ARG A 133 -11.61 -2.41 14.94
N GLU A 134 -11.67 -3.67 14.54
CA GLU A 134 -10.70 -4.71 14.93
C GLU A 134 -9.29 -4.43 14.41
N ILE A 135 -9.16 -3.86 13.21
CA ILE A 135 -7.88 -3.49 12.60
C ILE A 135 -7.34 -2.21 13.24
N LYS A 136 -8.17 -1.17 13.34
CA LYS A 136 -7.84 0.14 13.94
C LYS A 136 -7.32 0.02 15.37
N ARG A 137 -7.82 -0.98 16.13
CA ARG A 137 -7.37 -1.25 17.51
C ARG A 137 -5.94 -1.79 17.58
N GLU A 138 -5.45 -2.44 16.53
CA GLU A 138 -4.13 -3.07 16.48
C GLU A 138 -3.09 -2.20 15.78
N ILE A 139 -3.48 -1.55 14.68
CA ILE A 139 -2.57 -0.80 13.80
C ILE A 139 -3.06 0.61 13.46
N GLY A 140 -4.08 1.12 14.14
CA GLY A 140 -4.52 2.51 13.97
C GLY A 140 -3.54 3.52 14.57
N PRO A 141 -3.59 4.81 14.17
CA PRO A 141 -2.61 5.81 14.58
C PRO A 141 -2.47 5.97 16.10
N ALA A 142 -3.59 5.95 16.82
CA ALA A 142 -3.61 6.05 18.28
C ALA A 142 -2.88 4.87 18.95
N LYS A 143 -3.00 3.66 18.39
CA LYS A 143 -2.35 2.46 18.91
C LYS A 143 -0.85 2.49 18.64
N ILE A 144 -0.43 2.88 17.43
CA ILE A 144 0.98 3.02 17.07
C ILE A 144 1.65 4.05 17.98
N TYR A 145 1.05 5.23 18.11
CA TYR A 145 1.57 6.29 18.96
C TYR A 145 1.66 5.88 20.43
N ALA A 146 0.65 5.18 20.94
CA ALA A 146 0.67 4.66 22.31
C ALA A 146 1.79 3.63 22.53
N SER A 147 2.03 2.73 21.57
CA SER A 147 3.13 1.75 21.65
C SER A 147 4.51 2.44 21.60
N MET A 148 4.70 3.40 20.70
CA MET A 148 5.92 4.20 20.61
C MET A 148 6.22 4.93 21.93
N LYS A 149 5.22 5.58 22.52
CA LYS A 149 5.38 6.27 23.81
C LYS A 149 5.63 5.34 24.98
N LYS A 150 5.08 4.12 24.94
CA LYS A 150 5.20 3.15 26.01
C LYS A 150 6.59 2.55 26.07
N ASP A 151 7.21 2.32 24.92
CA ASP A 151 8.54 1.71 24.80
C ASP A 151 9.40 2.44 23.76
N PRO A 152 9.94 3.62 24.09
CA PRO A 152 10.73 4.42 23.16
C PRO A 152 12.12 3.82 22.88
N GLU A 153 12.59 2.87 23.70
CA GLU A 153 13.83 2.14 23.41
C GLU A 153 13.61 1.12 22.29
N LEU A 154 12.49 0.39 22.32
CA LEU A 154 12.11 -0.52 21.24
C LEU A 154 11.66 0.24 19.99
N TYR A 155 10.94 1.35 20.17
CA TYR A 155 10.36 2.15 19.11
C TYR A 155 10.84 3.61 19.16
N PRO A 156 12.04 3.91 18.65
CA PRO A 156 12.60 5.26 18.71
C PRO A 156 11.84 6.27 17.85
N THR A 157 11.10 5.80 16.83
CA THR A 157 10.28 6.64 15.95
C THR A 157 8.90 6.05 15.72
N TYR A 158 7.99 6.88 15.20
CA TYR A 158 6.64 6.45 14.87
C TYR A 158 6.65 5.42 13.74
N GLU A 159 7.54 5.59 12.76
CA GLU A 159 7.73 4.68 11.63
C GLU A 159 8.19 3.30 12.10
N ALA A 160 9.15 3.24 13.04
CA ALA A 160 9.60 1.98 13.61
C ALA A 160 8.47 1.24 14.34
N ALA A 161 7.65 1.95 15.13
CA ALA A 161 6.46 1.37 15.76
C ALA A 161 5.42 0.93 14.73
N ARG A 162 5.17 1.74 13.70
CA ARG A 162 4.18 1.48 12.66
C ARG A 162 4.54 0.20 11.90
N ASP A 163 5.79 0.09 11.44
CA ASP A 163 6.22 -1.04 10.63
C ASP A 163 6.16 -2.34 11.41
N ASP A 164 6.68 -2.36 12.66
CA ASP A 164 6.64 -3.57 13.46
C ASP A 164 5.19 -3.98 13.79
N LEU A 165 4.35 -3.05 14.26
CA LEU A 165 2.95 -3.38 14.60
C LEU A 165 2.16 -3.86 13.38
N CYS A 166 2.35 -3.25 12.21
CA CYS A 166 1.70 -3.69 10.98
C CYS A 166 2.17 -5.07 10.53
N LYS A 167 3.48 -5.32 10.60
CA LYS A 167 4.05 -6.63 10.33
C LYS A 167 3.51 -7.71 11.28
N GLN A 168 3.51 -7.43 12.58
CA GLN A 168 2.96 -8.34 13.59
C GLN A 168 1.47 -8.58 13.38
N PHE A 169 0.70 -7.55 13.00
CA PHE A 169 -0.71 -7.69 12.67
C PHE A 169 -0.92 -8.68 11.50
N LEU A 170 -0.17 -8.57 10.41
CA LEU A 170 -0.28 -9.49 9.28
C LEU A 170 0.08 -10.93 9.70
N ILE A 171 1.20 -11.11 10.42
CA ILE A 171 1.64 -12.40 10.96
C ILE A 171 0.56 -13.03 11.85
N ASN A 172 0.04 -12.27 12.83
CA ASN A 172 -0.97 -12.73 13.77
C ASN A 172 -2.30 -13.09 13.09
N ASN A 173 -2.58 -12.51 11.93
CA ASN A 173 -3.75 -12.82 11.12
C ASN A 173 -3.52 -13.94 10.09
N GLY A 174 -2.40 -14.66 10.19
CA GLY A 174 -2.11 -15.85 9.40
C GLY A 174 -1.39 -15.58 8.08
N LEU A 175 -0.87 -14.37 7.88
CA LEU A 175 -0.20 -13.95 6.64
C LEU A 175 1.32 -13.99 6.74
N SER A 176 1.88 -14.80 7.65
CA SER A 176 3.32 -14.88 7.89
C SER A 176 4.10 -15.21 6.62
N SER A 177 3.59 -16.12 5.77
CA SER A 177 4.26 -16.47 4.51
C SER A 177 4.32 -15.29 3.54
N ALA A 178 3.28 -14.47 3.46
CA ALA A 178 3.28 -13.27 2.62
C ALA A 178 4.31 -12.25 3.12
N VAL A 179 4.34 -12.02 4.44
CA VAL A 179 5.32 -11.15 5.10
C VAL A 179 6.74 -11.65 4.84
N ASP A 180 7.01 -12.93 5.08
CA ASP A 180 8.36 -13.51 4.91
C ASP A 180 8.84 -13.40 3.46
N ASN A 181 7.95 -13.59 2.48
CA ASN A 181 8.28 -13.43 1.07
C ASN A 181 8.62 -11.98 0.72
N LEU A 182 7.85 -11.01 1.23
CA LEU A 182 8.11 -9.58 1.03
C LEU A 182 9.45 -9.16 1.67
N GLU A 183 9.68 -9.51 2.94
CA GLU A 183 10.90 -9.20 3.70
C GLU A 183 12.16 -9.85 3.08
N THR A 184 11.98 -11.03 2.49
CA THR A 184 13.07 -11.73 1.80
C THR A 184 13.38 -11.06 0.46
N GLN A 185 12.36 -10.63 -0.27
CA GLN A 185 12.50 -10.14 -1.64
C GLN A 185 12.83 -8.65 -1.76
N PHE A 186 12.42 -7.80 -0.82
CA PHE A 186 12.61 -6.34 -0.90
C PHE A 186 13.63 -5.85 0.12
N ALA A 187 14.54 -4.96 -0.31
CA ALA A 187 15.55 -4.38 0.59
C ALA A 187 15.02 -3.15 1.34
N ASN A 188 14.06 -2.43 0.76
CA ASN A 188 13.52 -1.20 1.28
C ASN A 188 11.99 -1.29 1.32
N LEU A 189 11.46 -1.76 2.45
CA LEU A 189 10.07 -2.15 2.64
C LEU A 189 9.54 -1.48 3.91
N HIS A 190 8.40 -0.79 3.80
CA HIS A 190 7.71 -0.18 4.94
C HIS A 190 6.21 -0.49 4.89
N TYR A 191 5.56 -0.56 6.05
CA TYR A 191 4.15 -0.95 6.16
C TYR A 191 3.31 0.23 6.60
N PHE A 192 2.18 0.44 5.93
CA PHE A 192 1.31 1.61 6.14
C PHE A 192 -0.13 1.15 6.34
N PRO A 193 -0.71 1.34 7.53
CA PRO A 193 -2.15 1.19 7.70
C PRO A 193 -2.84 2.41 7.09
N VAL A 194 -3.81 2.17 6.21
CA VAL A 194 -4.49 3.23 5.47
C VAL A 194 -5.99 3.02 5.50
N SER A 195 -6.72 4.12 5.64
CA SER A 195 -8.14 4.15 5.35
C SER A 195 -8.45 5.25 4.34
N ALA A 196 -9.02 4.86 3.21
CA ALA A 196 -9.48 5.78 2.18
C ALA A 196 -10.83 6.44 2.52
N ILE A 197 -11.63 5.81 3.40
CA ILE A 197 -12.97 6.28 3.80
C ILE A 197 -12.93 6.92 5.19
N GLY A 198 -12.13 6.39 6.12
CA GLY A 198 -12.03 6.86 7.50
C GLY A 198 -13.05 6.25 8.47
N HIS A 199 -14.15 5.73 7.93
CA HIS A 199 -15.28 5.15 8.65
C HIS A 199 -15.96 4.05 7.81
N SER A 200 -16.94 3.37 8.41
CA SER A 200 -17.81 2.46 7.65
C SER A 200 -18.63 3.26 6.63
N PRO A 201 -18.84 2.77 5.40
CA PRO A 201 -19.63 3.47 4.39
C PRO A 201 -21.04 3.77 4.91
N ASP A 202 -21.34 5.05 5.09
CA ASP A 202 -22.64 5.54 5.59
C ASP A 202 -23.19 6.70 4.75
N GLY A 203 -22.56 6.97 3.59
CA GLY A 203 -22.90 8.05 2.68
C GLY A 203 -22.43 9.43 3.15
N THR A 204 -21.68 9.51 4.24
CA THR A 204 -21.04 10.76 4.68
C THR A 204 -19.70 10.97 3.97
N ALA A 205 -19.22 12.22 4.01
CA ALA A 205 -17.95 12.59 3.39
C ALA A 205 -16.78 11.84 4.05
N TYR A 206 -15.84 11.39 3.23
CA TYR A 206 -14.73 10.57 3.70
C TYR A 206 -13.80 11.36 4.62
N GLU A 207 -13.30 10.69 5.66
CA GLU A 207 -12.26 11.17 6.57
C GLU A 207 -10.98 10.31 6.43
N PRO A 208 -10.35 10.31 5.24
CA PRO A 208 -9.21 9.44 4.98
C PRO A 208 -8.05 9.74 5.92
N TRP A 209 -7.27 8.70 6.24
CA TRP A 209 -6.04 8.86 6.99
C TRP A 209 -4.97 7.90 6.49
N GLY A 210 -3.72 8.37 6.54
CA GLY A 210 -2.54 7.64 6.07
C GLY A 210 -2.44 7.52 4.55
N VAL A 211 -3.35 8.11 3.77
CA VAL A 211 -3.41 7.91 2.31
C VAL A 211 -2.20 8.46 1.56
N SER A 212 -1.58 9.53 2.04
CA SER A 212 -0.38 10.11 1.43
C SER A 212 0.91 9.50 1.95
N ASP A 213 0.94 8.99 3.19
CA ASP A 213 2.14 8.48 3.87
C ASP A 213 3.00 7.52 3.01
N PRO A 214 2.43 6.54 2.27
CA PRO A 214 3.21 5.65 1.41
C PRO A 214 3.97 6.41 0.31
N VAL A 215 3.31 7.39 -0.31
CA VAL A 215 3.87 8.20 -1.39
C VAL A 215 4.88 9.20 -0.82
N ASP A 216 4.55 9.83 0.31
CA ASP A 216 5.42 10.78 1.00
C ASP A 216 6.74 10.14 1.43
N TRP A 217 6.72 8.84 1.76
CA TRP A 217 7.92 8.07 2.06
C TRP A 217 8.75 7.73 0.82
N ILE A 218 8.12 7.33 -0.29
CA ILE A 218 8.83 6.98 -1.55
C ILE A 218 9.41 8.23 -2.22
N LEU A 219 8.66 9.32 -2.25
CA LEU A 219 8.97 10.53 -3.02
C LEU A 219 10.39 11.07 -2.79
N PRO A 220 10.91 11.24 -1.56
CA PRO A 220 12.27 11.74 -1.36
C PRO A 220 13.37 10.76 -1.83
N LEU A 221 13.05 9.47 -1.96
CA LEU A 221 13.98 8.47 -2.51
C LEU A 221 14.08 8.57 -4.04
N ALA A 222 12.98 8.97 -4.70
CA ALA A 222 12.89 9.14 -6.14
C ALA A 222 13.37 10.53 -6.61
N ASP A 223 12.84 11.59 -5.98
CA ASP A 223 13.20 12.98 -6.25
C ASP A 223 13.12 13.82 -4.98
N LYS A 224 14.25 13.90 -4.26
CA LYS A 224 14.38 14.70 -3.05
C LYS A 224 14.00 16.17 -3.25
N LYS A 225 14.32 16.78 -4.39
CA LYS A 225 14.03 18.21 -4.61
C LYS A 225 12.53 18.46 -4.73
N LEU A 226 11.82 17.54 -5.40
CA LEU A 226 10.37 17.60 -5.46
C LEU A 226 9.74 17.33 -4.09
N ALA A 227 10.26 16.34 -3.36
CA ALA A 227 9.80 16.03 -2.00
C ALA A 227 9.92 17.24 -1.07
N ASP A 228 11.07 17.93 -1.08
CA ASP A 228 11.32 19.10 -0.23
C ASP A 228 10.39 20.30 -0.58
N ILE A 229 9.74 20.32 -1.75
CA ILE A 229 8.73 21.33 -2.12
C ILE A 229 7.34 20.95 -1.65
N ILE A 230 6.96 19.68 -1.82
CA ILE A 230 5.63 19.18 -1.46
C ILE A 230 5.50 19.06 0.05
N ASN A 231 6.54 18.55 0.70
CA ASN A 231 6.64 18.34 2.14
C ASN A 231 7.89 19.09 2.66
N PRO A 232 7.81 20.42 2.82
CA PRO A 232 8.96 21.19 3.28
C PRO A 232 9.42 20.70 4.66
N PRO A 233 10.74 20.51 4.87
CA PRO A 233 11.25 20.05 6.14
C PRO A 233 10.83 21.02 7.25
N VAL A 234 10.40 20.47 8.39
CA VAL A 234 10.09 21.27 9.57
C VAL A 234 11.38 21.95 10.02
N ILE A 235 11.44 23.28 9.85
CA ILE A 235 12.55 24.08 10.38
C ILE A 235 12.33 24.18 11.88
N GLU A 236 13.01 23.34 12.65
CA GLU A 236 13.13 23.55 14.09
C GLU A 236 13.93 24.83 14.32
N ASN A 237 13.24 25.92 14.67
CA ASN A 237 13.89 27.11 15.17
C ASN A 237 14.56 26.75 16.51
N LYS A 238 15.89 26.66 16.48
CA LYS A 238 16.73 26.58 17.69
C LYS A 238 16.67 27.86 18.50
#